data_AF-A0A7V8WL79-F1
#
_entry.id   AF-A0A7V8WL79-F1
#
_cell.length_a   1.000
_cell.length_b   1.000
_cell.length_c   1.000
_cell.angle_alpha   90.00
_cell.angle_beta   90.00
_cell.angle_gamma   90.00
#
_symmetry.space_group_name_H-M   'P 1'
#
loop_
_entity.id
_entity.type
_entity.pdbx_description
1 polymer ?
#
loop_
_entity_poly.entity_id
_entity_poly.type
_entity_poly.pdbx_seq_one_letter_code
_entity_poly.pdbx_strand_id
1 'polypeptide(L)' 'QSPAQGRIAFDSHVEAVARCIEAGAFRPDDPLAAAIDLWAGVHGLSSLLITLPGFPWPDVDATIDHLMESQVKGFLA' A
#
# COMPACT_ATOMS: atom_id res chain seq x y z
N GLN A 1 -12.23 12.36 -10.73
CA GLN A 1 -11.23 13.00 -9.86
C GLN A 1 -10.39 13.93 -10.72
N SER A 2 -10.06 15.16 -10.31
CA SER A 2 -9.14 15.96 -11.13
C SER A 2 -7.75 15.33 -11.05
N PRO A 3 -6.94 15.35 -12.13
CA PRO A 3 -5.59 14.79 -12.12
C PRO A 3 -4.71 15.30 -10.96
N ALA A 4 -4.97 16.52 -10.48
CA ALA A 4 -4.25 17.13 -9.37
C ALA A 4 -4.52 16.46 -8.01
N GLN A 5 -5.75 16.00 -7.74
CA GLN A 5 -6.05 15.37 -6.45
C GLN A 5 -5.35 14.02 -6.27
N GLY A 6 -5.27 13.20 -7.32
CA GLY A 6 -4.61 11.90 -7.25
C GLY A 6 -3.10 12.03 -6.97
N ARG A 7 -2.45 13.02 -7.58
CA ARG A 7 -1.04 13.34 -7.34
C ARG A 7 -0.80 13.76 -5.88
N ILE A 8 -1.62 14.66 -5.34
CA ILE A 8 -1.51 15.15 -3.94
C ILE A 8 -1.64 14.01 -2.93
N ALA A 9 -2.62 13.12 -3.13
CA ALA A 9 -2.81 11.97 -2.25
C ALA A 9 -1.60 11.03 -2.26
N PHE A 10 -1.04 10.78 -3.45
CA PHE A 10 0.16 9.95 -3.57
C PHE A 10 1.40 10.62 -2.95
N ASP A 11 1.57 11.93 -3.12
CA ASP A 11 2.69 12.65 -2.49
C ASP A 11 2.60 12.60 -0.95
N SER A 12 1.39 12.72 -0.39
CA SER A 12 1.16 12.53 1.06
C SER A 12 1.51 11.11 1.54
N HIS A 13 1.31 10.11 0.67
CA HIS A 13 1.69 8.71 0.94
C HIS A 13 3.21 8.54 0.96
N VAL A 14 3.93 9.13 0.00
CA VAL A 14 5.41 9.15 -0.02
C VAL A 14 5.96 9.83 1.24
N GLU A 15 5.39 10.97 1.65
CA GLU A 15 5.78 11.65 2.89
C GLU A 15 5.57 10.78 4.14
N ALA A 16 4.47 10.03 4.19
CA ALA A 16 4.22 9.12 5.32
C ALA A 16 5.27 8.00 5.40
N VAL A 17 5.63 7.41 4.26
CA VAL A 17 6.68 6.39 4.17
C VAL A 17 8.04 6.96 4.59
N ALA A 18 8.39 8.16 4.13
CA ALA A 18 9.61 8.85 4.52
C ALA A 18 9.70 9.01 6.05
N ARG A 19 8.60 9.44 6.71
CA ARG A 19 8.55 9.55 8.17
C ARG A 19 8.76 8.21 8.88
N CYS A 20 8.25 7.10 8.32
CA CYS A 20 8.46 5.76 8.88
C CYS A 20 9.95 5.35 8.81
N ILE A 21 10.63 5.68 7.71
CA ILE A 21 12.06 5.44 7.52
C ILE A 21 12.89 6.31 8.47
N GLU A 22 12.59 7.62 8.54
CA GLU A 22 13.27 8.57 9.43
C GLU A 22 13.11 8.21 10.91
N ALA A 23 11.96 7.67 11.30
CA ALA A 23 11.71 7.20 12.66
C ALA A 23 12.35 5.84 12.97
N GLY A 24 12.98 5.18 11.98
CA GLY A 24 13.55 3.84 12.13
C GLY A 24 12.51 2.73 12.29
N ALA A 25 11.23 3.01 12.00
CA ALA A 25 10.17 2.00 12.01
C ALA A 25 10.25 1.11 10.76
N PHE A 26 10.60 1.72 9.62
CA PHE A 26 10.95 1.01 8.40
C PHE A 26 12.48 0.98 8.24
N ARG A 27 13.01 -0.09 7.63
CA ARG A 27 14.43 -0.17 7.25
C ARG A 27 14.80 1.00 6.31
N PRO A 28 16.09 1.34 6.18
CA PRO A 28 16.55 2.28 5.15
C PRO A 28 16.13 1.81 3.75
N ASP A 29 15.41 2.66 3.03
CA ASP A 29 14.89 2.39 1.68
C ASP A 29 14.66 3.72 0.92
N ASP A 30 14.34 3.65 -0.38
CA ASP A 30 13.84 4.83 -1.14
C ASP A 30 12.36 5.05 -0.81
N PRO A 31 11.95 6.20 -0.23
CA PRO A 31 10.56 6.46 0.12
C PRO A 31 9.60 6.37 -1.06
N LEU A 32 10.05 6.76 -2.27
CA LEU A 32 9.22 6.70 -3.46
C LEU A 32 8.98 5.24 -3.88
N ALA A 33 10.03 4.43 -3.96
CA ALA A 33 9.92 3.01 -4.30
C ALA A 33 9.03 2.26 -3.29
N ALA A 34 9.27 2.44 -1.99
CA ALA A 34 8.47 1.81 -0.95
C ALA A 34 6.98 2.27 -1.00
N ALA A 35 6.72 3.55 -1.26
CA ALA A 35 5.36 4.04 -1.44
C ALA A 35 4.65 3.43 -2.65
N ILE A 36 5.36 3.27 -3.79
CA ILE A 36 4.83 2.60 -4.98
C ILE A 36 4.45 1.14 -4.66
N ASP A 37 5.31 0.40 -3.97
CA ASP A 37 5.06 -1.00 -3.62
C ASP A 37 3.84 -1.15 -2.69
N LEU A 38 3.76 -0.33 -1.65
CA LEU A 38 2.61 -0.30 -0.74
C LEU A 38 1.31 0.02 -1.49
N TRP A 39 1.35 1.07 -2.32
CA TRP A 39 0.22 1.50 -3.14
C TRP A 39 -0.22 0.42 -4.13
N ALA A 40 0.73 -0.23 -4.81
CA ALA A 40 0.46 -1.28 -5.79
C ALA A 40 -0.24 -2.49 -5.17
N GLY A 41 0.13 -2.89 -3.95
CA GLY A 41 -0.56 -3.98 -3.23
C GLY A 41 -2.02 -3.64 -2.93
N VAL A 42 -2.28 -2.50 -2.29
CA VAL A 42 -3.63 -2.03 -1.94
C VAL A 42 -4.50 -1.86 -3.19
N HIS A 43 -3.99 -1.14 -4.18
CA HIS A 43 -4.72 -0.88 -5.43
C HIS A 43 -4.90 -2.15 -6.26
N GLY A 44 -3.93 -3.06 -6.23
CA GLY A 44 -4.00 -4.37 -6.88
C GLY A 44 -5.15 -5.20 -6.32
N LEU A 45 -5.19 -5.41 -5.00
CA LEU A 45 -6.28 -6.16 -4.36
C LEU A 45 -7.65 -5.49 -4.61
N SER A 46 -7.72 -4.17 -4.44
CA SER A 46 -8.96 -3.41 -4.72
C SER A 46 -9.45 -3.61 -6.16
N SER A 47 -8.54 -3.54 -7.13
CA SER A 47 -8.87 -3.75 -8.55
C SER A 47 -9.32 -5.18 -8.81
N LEU A 48 -8.69 -6.19 -8.19
CA LEU A 48 -9.08 -7.58 -8.32
C LEU A 48 -10.48 -7.85 -7.75
N LEU A 49 -10.79 -7.30 -6.57
CA LEU A 49 -12.12 -7.44 -5.96
C LEU A 49 -13.23 -6.82 -6.83
N ILE A 50 -12.95 -5.69 -7.48
CA ILE A 50 -13.90 -5.04 -8.41
C ILE A 50 -14.07 -5.85 -9.70
N THR A 51 -12.96 -6.33 -10.26
CA THR A 51 -12.96 -6.96 -11.60
C THR A 51 -13.35 -8.44 -11.59
N LEU A 52 -13.20 -9.13 -10.45
CA LEU A 52 -13.44 -10.56 -10.31
C LEU A 52 -14.50 -10.86 -9.22
N PRO A 53 -15.76 -10.41 -9.38
CA PRO A 53 -16.79 -10.59 -8.35
C PRO A 53 -17.21 -12.05 -8.14
N GLY A 54 -16.95 -12.94 -9.10
CA GLY A 54 -17.24 -14.38 -9.02
C GLY A 54 -16.05 -15.26 -8.64
N PHE A 55 -14.87 -14.67 -8.38
CA PHE A 55 -13.73 -15.44 -7.90
C PHE A 55 -14.00 -15.93 -6.47
N PRO A 56 -13.61 -17.17 -6.12
CA PRO A 56 -13.81 -17.72 -4.78
C PRO A 56 -12.80 -17.11 -3.80
N TRP A 57 -12.94 -15.80 -3.55
CA TRP A 57 -12.14 -15.10 -2.55
C TRP A 57 -12.31 -15.79 -1.19
N PRO A 58 -11.24 -15.92 -0.40
CA PRO A 58 -11.38 -16.11 1.04
C PRO A 58 -12.18 -14.96 1.66
N ASP A 59 -12.35 -15.01 2.98
CA ASP A 59 -12.88 -13.86 3.70
C ASP A 59 -12.10 -12.57 3.33
N VAL A 60 -12.84 -11.55 2.87
CA VAL A 60 -12.24 -10.35 2.26
C VAL A 60 -11.50 -9.53 3.31
N ASP A 61 -12.05 -9.40 4.51
CA ASP A 61 -11.43 -8.66 5.60
C ASP A 61 -10.12 -9.35 6.02
N ALA A 62 -10.15 -10.68 6.20
CA ALA A 62 -8.94 -11.46 6.47
C ALA A 62 -7.89 -11.35 5.35
N THR A 63 -8.32 -11.25 4.09
CA THR A 63 -7.42 -11.06 2.94
C THR A 63 -6.76 -9.68 2.97
N ILE A 64 -7.52 -8.64 3.32
CA ILE A 64 -7.00 -7.27 3.49
C ILE A 64 -5.99 -7.25 4.64
N ASP A 65 -6.32 -7.81 5.79
CA ASP A 65 -5.43 -7.87 6.96
C ASP A 65 -4.14 -8.60 6.60
N HIS A 66 -4.23 -9.75 5.92
CA HIS A 66 -3.07 -10.51 5.50
C HIS A 66 -2.15 -9.74 4.54
N LEU A 67 -2.73 -9.00 3.59
CA LEU A 67 -1.98 -8.14 2.67
C LEU A 67 -1.25 -7.03 3.46
N MET A 68 -1.95 -6.31 4.33
CA MET A 68 -1.37 -5.22 5.13
C MET A 68 -0.25 -5.71 6.02
N GLU A 69 -0.47 -6.82 6.74
CA GLU A 69 0.57 -7.41 7.58
C GLU A 69 1.80 -7.81 6.78
N SER A 70 1.60 -8.51 5.65
CA SER A 70 2.71 -9.01 4.83
C SER A 70 3.51 -7.87 4.24
N GLN A 71 2.84 -6.83 3.75
CA GLN A 71 3.50 -5.64 3.21
C GLN A 71 4.26 -4.88 4.30
N VAL A 72 3.64 -4.59 5.45
CA VAL A 72 4.29 -3.86 6.54
C VAL A 72 5.48 -4.64 7.10
N LYS A 73 5.33 -5.94 7.38
CA LYS A 73 6.44 -6.81 7.81
C LYS A 73 7.59 -6.78 6.82
N GLY A 74 7.26 -6.70 5.53
CA GLY A 74 8.21 -6.53 4.44
C GLY A 74 8.95 -5.20 4.40
N PHE A 75 8.71 -4.25 5.32
CA PHE A 75 9.43 -2.96 5.45
C PHE A 75 10.03 -2.70 6.83
N LEU A 76 9.69 -3.47 7.87
CA LEU A 76 10.20 -3.25 9.23
C LEU A 76 11.74 -3.32 9.29
N ALA A 77 12.32 -2.52 10.20
CA ALA A 77 13.76 -2.46 10.49
C ALA A 77 14.25 -3.64 11.36
#